data_AF-A0A0C3E8M4-F1
#
_entry.id   AF-A0A0C3E8M4-F1
#
_cell.length_a   1.000
_cell.length_b   1.000
_cell.length_c   1.000
_cell.angle_alpha   90.00
_cell.angle_beta   90.00
_cell.angle_gamma   90.00
#
_symmetry.space_group_name_H-M   'P 1'
#
loop_
_entity.id
_entity.type
_entity.pdbx_description
1 polymer ?
#
loop_
_entity_poly.entity_id
_entity_poly.type
_entity_poly.pdbx_seq_one_letter_code
_entity_poly.pdbx_strand_id
1 'polypeptide(L)'
;MQFFALSAALILAALSTRGSAESLSDWSFSCRDYYLSNPVLYASCKKENGQYDNTNLNLDKCVTNNNGVLYCGTNGDYSPTCSGCYLSGTALVCDCKDKSQVERSTSVDLSTFNTAKRGDKDKLIIANRSVPDK
;
A
#
# COMPACT_ATOMS: atom_id res chain seq x y z
N MET A 1 0.00 68.71 6.88
CA MET A 1 -0.42 68.02 5.66
C MET A 1 0.52 66.82 5.50
N GLN A 2 0.24 65.69 6.17
CA GLN A 2 -0.38 64.48 5.59
C GLN A 2 0.23 64.13 4.22
N PHE A 3 0.82 62.94 4.08
CA PHE A 3 0.31 61.92 3.15
C PHE A 3 0.98 60.53 3.33
N PHE A 4 0.11 59.59 3.72
CA PHE A 4 0.06 58.15 3.44
C PHE A 4 1.17 57.21 3.95
N ALA A 5 0.83 56.58 5.08
CA ALA A 5 1.20 55.20 5.37
C ALA A 5 0.75 54.27 4.23
N LEU A 6 1.65 53.42 3.75
CA LEU A 6 1.30 52.23 2.98
C LEU A 6 2.03 51.04 3.62
N SER A 7 1.24 50.27 4.37
CA SER A 7 1.58 48.94 4.86
C SER A 7 2.16 48.08 3.74
N ALA A 8 3.40 47.65 3.87
CA ALA A 8 3.84 46.43 3.23
C ALA A 8 3.38 45.28 4.14
N ALA A 9 2.19 44.75 3.84
CA ALA A 9 1.68 43.57 4.51
C ALA A 9 2.68 42.41 4.36
N LEU A 10 3.06 41.84 5.50
CA LEU A 10 3.73 40.55 5.61
C LEU A 10 2.85 39.49 4.95
N ILE A 11 3.20 39.05 3.74
CA ILE A 11 2.72 37.79 3.21
C ILE A 11 3.88 36.80 3.29
N LEU A 12 4.11 36.29 4.49
CA LEU A 12 4.74 34.98 4.62
C LEU A 12 3.75 33.99 4.00
N ALA A 13 3.95 33.68 2.72
CA ALA A 13 3.39 32.47 2.14
C ALA A 13 4.01 31.31 2.94
N ALA A 14 3.28 30.84 3.97
CA ALA A 14 3.56 29.55 4.55
C ALA A 14 3.38 28.55 3.41
N LEU A 15 4.49 28.14 2.80
CA LEU A 15 4.56 26.91 2.03
C LEU A 15 4.19 25.81 3.03
N SER A 16 2.89 25.56 3.14
CA SER A 16 2.37 24.34 3.72
C SER A 16 2.71 23.25 2.72
N THR A 17 3.99 22.86 2.71
CA THR A 17 4.36 21.52 2.30
C THR A 17 3.61 20.61 3.26
N ARG A 18 2.42 20.20 2.85
CA ARG A 18 1.82 18.96 3.33
C ARG A 18 2.76 17.87 2.83
N GLY A 19 3.88 17.70 3.54
CA GLY A 19 4.65 16.49 3.45
C GLY A 19 3.69 15.42 3.95
N SER A 20 3.19 14.61 3.02
CA SER A 20 2.58 13.35 3.40
C SER A 20 3.67 12.59 4.13
N ALA A 21 3.65 12.62 5.46
CA ALA A 21 4.32 11.62 6.25
C ALA A 21 3.52 10.32 6.05
N GLU A 22 3.62 9.75 4.84
CA GLU A 22 3.20 8.39 4.56
C GLU A 22 4.10 7.52 5.42
N SER A 23 3.46 6.87 6.39
CA SER A 23 3.97 5.86 7.30
C SER A 23 5.34 5.27 6.91
N LEU A 24 6.39 5.60 7.66
CA LEU A 24 7.72 4.95 7.59
C LEU A 24 7.71 3.48 8.03
N SER A 25 6.54 2.86 8.18
CA SER A 25 6.35 1.49 8.66
C SER A 25 5.44 0.66 7.74
N ASP A 26 5.60 0.81 6.42
CA ASP A 26 5.03 -0.19 5.52
C ASP A 26 5.75 -1.54 5.67
N TRP A 27 5.08 -2.60 5.22
CA TRP A 27 5.59 -3.96 5.36
C TRP A 27 6.92 -4.19 4.61
N SER A 28 7.13 -3.49 3.51
CA SER A 28 8.28 -3.65 2.64
C SER A 28 9.59 -3.18 3.30
N PHE A 29 9.53 -2.29 4.30
CA PHE A 29 10.70 -1.95 5.12
C PHE A 29 11.18 -3.09 6.01
N SER A 30 10.25 -3.90 6.49
CA SER A 30 10.56 -5.04 7.36
C SER A 30 10.81 -6.35 6.60
N CYS A 31 10.57 -6.34 5.28
CA CYS A 31 10.61 -7.50 4.42
C CYS A 31 11.61 -7.33 3.28
N ARG A 32 12.12 -8.44 2.76
CA ARG A 32 13.04 -8.50 1.63
C ARG A 32 12.72 -9.68 0.72
N ASP A 33 13.38 -9.70 -0.44
CA ASP A 33 13.31 -10.79 -1.41
C ASP A 33 11.86 -11.17 -1.77
N TYR A 34 10.98 -10.16 -1.84
CA TYR A 34 9.57 -10.39 -2.10
C TYR A 34 9.29 -10.56 -3.59
N TYR A 35 8.38 -11.46 -3.91
CA TYR A 35 7.98 -11.76 -5.28
C TYR A 35 6.53 -12.23 -5.34
N LEU A 36 5.92 -12.06 -6.50
CA LEU A 36 4.57 -12.51 -6.77
C LEU A 36 4.58 -13.85 -7.49
N SER A 37 3.87 -14.83 -6.94
CA SER A 37 3.40 -16.01 -7.66
C SER A 37 1.89 -16.00 -7.54
N ASN A 38 1.26 -15.29 -8.48
CA ASN A 38 -0.15 -14.88 -8.42
C ASN A 38 -1.09 -16.05 -8.02
N PRO A 39 -2.02 -15.85 -7.06
CA PRO A 39 -2.33 -14.61 -6.32
C PRO A 39 -1.51 -14.42 -5.03
N VAL A 40 -0.46 -15.21 -4.81
CA VAL A 40 0.28 -15.23 -3.54
C VAL A 40 1.53 -14.34 -3.62
N LEU A 41 1.61 -13.37 -2.70
CA LEU A 41 2.82 -12.61 -2.43
C LEU A 41 3.69 -13.40 -1.46
N TYR A 42 4.94 -13.68 -1.83
CA TYR A 42 5.94 -14.29 -0.97
C TYR A 42 6.95 -13.22 -0.55
N ALA A 43 7.47 -13.32 0.68
CA ALA A 43 8.51 -12.43 1.18
C ALA A 43 9.31 -13.09 2.32
N SER A 44 10.48 -12.55 2.65
CA SER A 44 11.21 -12.87 3.87
C SER A 44 11.18 -11.67 4.81
N CYS A 45 10.51 -11.78 5.95
CA CYS A 45 10.25 -10.64 6.84
C CYS A 45 10.95 -10.79 8.18
N LYS A 46 11.43 -9.67 8.71
CA LYS A 46 12.18 -9.57 9.96
C LYS A 46 11.24 -9.77 11.15
N LYS A 47 11.68 -10.57 12.11
CA LYS A 47 11.05 -10.78 13.43
C LYS A 47 11.55 -9.75 14.44
N GLU A 48 10.87 -9.71 15.58
CA GLU A 48 11.30 -8.94 16.77
C GLU A 48 12.72 -9.28 17.23
N ASN A 49 13.15 -10.54 17.11
CA ASN A 49 14.52 -10.96 17.47
C ASN A 49 15.57 -10.66 16.39
N GLY A 50 15.20 -9.96 15.32
CA GLY A 50 16.08 -9.57 14.21
C GLY A 50 16.32 -10.64 13.14
N GLN A 51 15.88 -11.89 13.35
CA GLN A 51 15.95 -12.94 12.33
C GLN A 51 14.87 -12.75 11.25
N TYR A 52 15.05 -13.40 10.10
CA TYR A 52 14.10 -13.36 8.99
C TYR A 52 13.37 -14.70 8.84
N ASP A 53 12.06 -14.65 8.57
CA ASP A 53 11.22 -15.82 8.25
C ASP A 53 10.56 -15.66 6.90
N ASN A 54 10.38 -16.78 6.19
CA ASN A 54 9.55 -16.81 4.99
C ASN A 54 8.08 -16.63 5.37
N THR A 55 7.43 -15.69 4.70
CA THR A 55 6.02 -15.39 4.83
C THR A 55 5.36 -15.40 3.46
N ASN A 56 4.04 -15.60 3.46
CA ASN A 56 3.23 -15.48 2.26
C ASN A 56 1.87 -14.90 2.60
N LEU A 57 1.27 -14.23 1.63
CA LEU A 57 -0.07 -13.68 1.70
C LEU A 57 -0.80 -13.96 0.40
N ASN A 58 -1.90 -14.69 0.49
CA ASN A 58 -2.84 -14.77 -0.61
C ASN A 58 -3.55 -13.41 -0.76
N LEU A 59 -3.28 -12.71 -1.85
CA LEU A 59 -3.82 -11.39 -2.12
C LEU A 59 -5.32 -11.41 -2.40
N ASP A 60 -5.95 -12.54 -2.76
CA ASP A 60 -7.41 -12.62 -2.87
C ASP A 60 -8.13 -12.38 -1.54
N LYS A 61 -7.42 -12.54 -0.41
CA LYS A 61 -7.96 -12.21 0.91
C LYS A 61 -8.06 -10.71 1.16
N CYS A 62 -7.34 -9.88 0.40
CA CYS A 62 -7.20 -8.47 0.70
C CYS A 62 -7.24 -7.54 -0.53
N VAL A 63 -7.19 -8.03 -1.75
CA VAL A 63 -7.25 -7.23 -2.98
C VAL A 63 -8.53 -7.56 -3.71
N THR A 64 -9.26 -6.54 -4.15
CA THR A 64 -10.51 -6.66 -4.91
C THR A 64 -10.42 -5.93 -6.23
N ASN A 65 -11.08 -6.45 -7.26
CA ASN A 65 -11.34 -5.75 -8.50
C ASN A 65 -12.77 -5.19 -8.47
N ASN A 66 -12.89 -3.86 -8.45
CA ASN A 66 -14.17 -3.17 -8.58
C ASN A 66 -14.24 -2.46 -9.93
N ASN A 67 -14.91 -3.11 -10.89
CA ASN A 67 -15.16 -2.59 -12.24
C ASN A 67 -13.88 -2.18 -13.00
N GLY A 68 -12.87 -3.06 -12.99
CA GLY A 68 -11.60 -2.86 -13.68
C GLY A 68 -10.58 -2.04 -12.88
N VAL A 69 -10.86 -1.73 -11.61
CA VAL A 69 -9.97 -0.95 -10.75
C VAL A 69 -9.67 -1.75 -9.49
N LEU A 70 -8.39 -1.87 -9.15
CA LEU A 70 -7.93 -2.58 -7.96
C LEU A 70 -8.06 -1.73 -6.70
N TYR A 71 -8.50 -2.36 -5.62
CA TYR A 71 -8.56 -1.76 -4.29
C TYR A 71 -8.14 -2.74 -3.21
N CYS A 72 -7.72 -2.19 -2.07
CA CYS A 72 -7.58 -2.92 -0.82
C CYS A 72 -8.98 -3.21 -0.23
N GLY A 73 -9.35 -4.48 -0.09
CA GLY A 73 -10.63 -4.92 0.47
C GLY A 73 -10.59 -6.37 0.95
N THR A 74 -11.20 -6.63 2.11
CA THR A 74 -11.25 -8.00 2.68
C THR A 74 -12.07 -8.94 1.80
N ASN A 75 -11.60 -10.18 1.63
CA ASN A 75 -12.24 -11.20 0.77
C ASN A 75 -12.49 -10.66 -0.65
N GLY A 76 -11.49 -9.96 -1.19
CA GLY A 76 -11.65 -9.18 -2.41
C GLY A 76 -11.67 -9.98 -3.72
N ASP A 77 -11.04 -11.17 -3.72
CA ASP A 77 -11.06 -12.15 -4.82
C ASP A 77 -10.83 -11.52 -6.21
N TYR A 78 -9.74 -10.76 -6.36
CA TYR A 78 -9.43 -10.08 -7.63
C TYR A 78 -8.94 -11.05 -8.70
N SER A 79 -8.20 -12.10 -8.32
CA SER A 79 -7.45 -12.95 -9.25
C SER A 79 -8.29 -13.65 -10.33
N PRO A 80 -9.58 -14.00 -10.13
CA PRO A 80 -10.40 -14.57 -11.20
C PRO A 80 -10.73 -13.59 -12.33
N THR A 81 -10.61 -12.28 -12.08
CA THR A 81 -11.01 -11.22 -13.03
C THR A 81 -9.86 -10.35 -13.49
N CYS A 82 -8.63 -10.68 -13.07
CA CYS A 82 -7.43 -9.94 -13.43
C CYS A 82 -6.37 -10.89 -14.00
N SER A 83 -5.56 -10.38 -14.91
CA SER A 83 -4.51 -11.10 -15.62
C SER A 83 -3.25 -10.24 -15.69
N GLY A 84 -2.13 -10.83 -16.14
CA GLY A 84 -0.88 -10.08 -16.36
C GLY A 84 -0.26 -9.45 -15.10
N CYS A 85 -0.59 -9.95 -13.91
CA CYS A 85 -0.20 -9.31 -12.66
C CYS A 85 1.30 -9.38 -12.36
N TYR A 86 1.89 -8.26 -11.95
CA TYR A 86 3.29 -8.16 -11.49
C TYR A 86 3.46 -7.10 -10.39
N LEU A 87 4.62 -7.11 -9.72
CA LEU A 87 4.97 -6.11 -8.72
C LEU A 87 5.84 -5.01 -9.33
N SER A 88 5.48 -3.76 -9.08
CA SER A 88 6.30 -2.58 -9.32
C SER A 88 6.56 -1.89 -7.98
N GLY A 89 7.67 -2.25 -7.33
CA GLY A 89 7.89 -1.92 -5.92
C GLY A 89 6.86 -2.62 -5.04
N THR A 90 6.12 -1.86 -4.24
CA THR A 90 5.00 -2.36 -3.42
C THR A 90 3.67 -2.37 -4.15
N ALA A 91 3.59 -1.80 -5.36
CA ALA A 91 2.36 -1.78 -6.14
C ALA A 91 2.14 -3.11 -6.88
N LEU A 92 0.96 -3.69 -6.70
CA LEU A 92 0.45 -4.74 -7.56
C LEU A 92 -0.16 -4.09 -8.80
N VAL A 93 0.39 -4.38 -9.96
CA VAL A 93 -0.09 -3.93 -11.28
C VAL A 93 -0.71 -5.11 -11.99
N CYS A 94 -1.90 -4.95 -12.56
CA CYS A 94 -2.61 -5.99 -13.31
C CYS A 94 -3.46 -5.37 -14.43
N ASP A 95 -3.91 -6.21 -15.35
CA ASP A 95 -5.01 -5.90 -16.26
C ASP A 95 -6.29 -6.57 -15.74
N CYS A 96 -7.30 -5.78 -15.38
CA CYS A 96 -8.51 -6.26 -14.72
C CYS A 96 -9.76 -6.00 -15.55
N LYS A 97 -10.65 -6.98 -15.64
CA LYS A 97 -11.92 -6.85 -16.38
C LYS A 97 -12.87 -5.90 -15.65
N ASP A 98 -13.45 -4.98 -16.40
CA ASP A 98 -14.60 -4.18 -15.98
C ASP A 98 -15.93 -4.95 -16.17
N LYS A 99 -17.06 -4.34 -15.79
CA LYS A 99 -18.39 -4.96 -15.95
C LYS A 99 -18.73 -5.28 -17.41
N SER A 100 -18.12 -4.59 -18.36
CA SER A 100 -18.24 -4.82 -19.80
C SER A 100 -17.25 -5.86 -20.33
N GLN A 101 -16.51 -6.55 -19.45
CA GLN A 101 -15.49 -7.54 -19.79
C GLN A 101 -14.27 -6.96 -20.52
N VAL A 102 -14.08 -5.63 -20.49
CA VAL A 102 -12.92 -4.97 -21.06
C VAL A 102 -11.82 -4.92 -20.01
N GLU A 103 -10.62 -5.35 -20.37
CA GLU A 103 -9.45 -5.27 -19.49
C GLU A 103 -8.97 -3.82 -19.35
N ARG A 104 -8.67 -3.43 -18.12
CA ARG A 104 -8.16 -2.11 -17.73
C ARG A 104 -6.87 -2.32 -16.94
N SER A 105 -5.80 -1.67 -17.38
CA SER A 105 -4.57 -1.62 -16.59
C SER A 105 -4.82 -0.79 -15.34
N THR A 106 -4.55 -1.38 -14.18
CA THR A 106 -4.78 -0.78 -12.88
C THR A 106 -3.70 -1.22 -11.90
N SER A 107 -3.48 -0.43 -10.86
CA SER A 107 -2.54 -0.76 -9.81
C SER A 107 -3.11 -0.44 -8.44
N VAL A 108 -2.72 -1.21 -7.44
CA VAL A 108 -2.97 -0.91 -6.03
C VAL A 108 -1.66 -1.00 -5.26
N ASP A 109 -1.38 0.00 -4.42
CA ASP A 109 -0.21 -0.03 -3.56
C ASP A 109 -0.48 -0.89 -2.33
N LEU A 110 0.23 -2.02 -2.23
CA LEU A 110 0.08 -2.97 -1.13
C LEU A 110 0.65 -2.41 0.19
N SER A 111 1.43 -1.31 0.17
CA SER A 111 1.91 -0.64 1.39
C SER A 111 0.75 -0.03 2.20
N THR A 112 -0.33 0.36 1.51
CA THR A 112 -1.49 1.04 2.08
C THR A 112 -2.45 0.12 2.85
N PHE A 113 -2.14 -1.18 2.90
CA PHE A 113 -2.92 -2.14 3.67
C PHE A 113 -2.82 -1.86 5.18
N ASN A 114 -3.78 -1.11 5.70
CA ASN A 114 -4.00 -1.01 7.14
C ASN A 114 -4.50 -2.36 7.67
N THR A 115 -3.58 -3.23 8.07
CA THR A 115 -3.82 -4.59 8.59
C THR A 115 -4.57 -4.63 9.95
N ALA A 116 -5.14 -3.51 10.41
CA ALA A 116 -5.68 -3.33 11.76
C ALA A 116 -7.02 -4.03 12.06
N LYS A 117 -7.53 -4.93 11.20
CA LYS A 117 -8.88 -5.50 11.36
C LYS A 117 -8.97 -6.98 10.98
N ARG A 118 -8.17 -7.87 11.56
CA ARG A 118 -8.63 -9.26 11.72
C ARG A 118 -7.91 -9.98 12.86
N GLY A 119 -8.66 -10.35 13.89
CA GLY A 119 -8.26 -11.30 14.93
C GLY A 119 -8.22 -12.74 14.40
N ASP A 120 -7.54 -12.95 13.28
CA ASP A 120 -7.29 -14.27 12.73
C ASP A 120 -5.84 -14.67 13.04
N LYS A 121 -5.67 -15.85 13.63
CA LYS A 121 -4.35 -16.43 13.88
C LYS A 121 -3.66 -16.91 12.59
N ASP A 122 -4.29 -16.68 11.44
CA ASP A 122 -3.75 -16.86 10.11
C ASP A 122 -3.01 -15.61 9.66
N LYS A 123 -1.81 -15.43 10.23
CA LYS A 123 -0.68 -14.68 9.68
C LYS A 123 -1.02 -13.64 8.59
N LEU A 124 -1.70 -12.56 8.98
CA LEU A 124 -1.42 -11.26 8.37
C LEU A 124 -0.17 -10.66 9.05
N ILE A 125 0.92 -11.45 9.09
CA ILE A 125 2.25 -11.01 9.52
C ILE A 125 3.03 -10.72 8.25
N ILE A 126 2.69 -9.63 7.58
CA ILE A 126 3.66 -8.99 6.68
C ILE A 126 4.11 -7.64 7.27
N ALA A 127 3.35 -7.00 8.19
CA ALA A 127 3.70 -5.64 8.64
C ALA A 127 3.63 -5.33 10.14
N ASN A 128 2.99 -6.13 10.99
CA ASN A 128 2.70 -5.71 12.37
C ASN A 128 3.72 -6.22 13.42
N ARG A 129 4.98 -6.34 13.03
CA ARG A 129 6.13 -6.45 13.95
C ARG A 129 7.22 -5.44 13.60
N SER A 130 6.83 -4.29 13.05
CA SER A 130 7.71 -3.14 12.93
C SER A 130 8.36 -2.89 14.28
N VAL A 131 9.67 -3.12 14.34
CA VAL A 131 10.51 -2.76 15.48
C VAL A 131 10.27 -1.27 15.70
N PRO A 132 9.77 -0.83 16.88
CA PRO A 132 9.68 0.59 17.14
C PRO A 132 11.10 1.16 17.05
N ASP A 133 11.30 2.16 16.18
CA ASP A 133 12.53 2.94 16.16
C ASP A 133 12.80 3.45 17.58
N LYS A 134 14.00 3.15 18.07
CA LYS A 134 14.45 3.46 19.44
C LYS A 134 14.93 4.90 19.53
#